data_AF-A0A7W2EHY7-F1
#
_entry.id   AF-A0A7W2EHY7-F1
#
_cell.length_a   1.000
_cell.length_b   1.000
_cell.length_c   1.000
_cell.angle_alpha   90.00
_cell.angle_beta   90.00
_cell.angle_gamma   90.00
#
_symmetry.space_group_name_H-M   'P 1'
#
loop_
_entity.id
_entity.type
_entity.pdbx_description
1 polymer ?
#
loop_
_entity_poly.entity_id
_entity_poly.type
_entity_poly.pdbx_seq_one_letter_code
_entity_poly.pdbx_strand_id
1 'polypeptide(L)'
;MTATIYVTNEAWETGQAIKDLDYYDRCTLSDDPASDWTRKAGYYLKNANAMSMAPLPSTANIALKILRSDAAAHARHISVPAHLRGCIFAKAPNIPARYAEIVKYWTGETVNSNAGNAAYYQNQANEYNVDLSALAADIDLFSQWQSTDKIDALVSEGIVVVIDGLDLLIGAAEDGDFVEIEVPLDDELLGIDNGQFMTEKPYDLHRGERTERIFLRVSDIRNSPDPAHIYLDVLRYEEMDYGFYY
;
A
#
# COMPACT_ATOMS: atom_id res chain seq x y z
N MET A 1 8.41 -15.46 -2.28
CA MET A 1 8.52 -14.81 -3.60
C MET A 1 7.46 -13.73 -3.63
N THR A 2 7.82 -12.52 -4.05
CA THR A 2 6.91 -11.37 -4.11
C THR A 2 6.52 -11.16 -5.58
N ALA A 3 5.23 -10.99 -5.85
CA ALA A 3 4.69 -10.66 -7.16
C ALA A 3 5.16 -9.27 -7.61
N THR A 4 5.18 -9.05 -8.91
CA THR A 4 5.55 -7.73 -9.45
C THR A 4 4.29 -6.93 -9.73
N ILE A 5 4.22 -5.73 -9.16
CA ILE A 5 3.22 -4.73 -9.54
C ILE A 5 3.77 -3.99 -10.75
N TYR A 6 3.08 -4.13 -11.88
CA TYR A 6 3.45 -3.41 -13.10
C TYR A 6 2.79 -2.04 -13.10
N VAL A 7 3.48 -1.05 -13.62
CA VAL A 7 2.99 0.35 -13.67
C VAL A 7 3.32 0.99 -15.01
N THR A 8 2.83 2.19 -15.27
CA THR A 8 3.26 2.95 -16.46
C THR A 8 4.75 3.29 -16.36
N ASN A 9 5.40 3.57 -17.50
CA ASN A 9 6.81 3.95 -17.48
C ASN A 9 7.05 5.24 -16.66
N GLU A 10 6.15 6.22 -16.76
CA GLU A 10 6.20 7.45 -15.96
C GLU A 10 6.09 7.16 -14.46
N ALA A 11 5.16 6.31 -14.04
CA ALA A 11 5.00 5.94 -12.64
C ALA A 11 6.23 5.19 -12.10
N TRP A 12 6.81 4.31 -12.91
CA TRP A 12 8.04 3.62 -12.56
C TRP A 12 9.21 4.60 -12.39
N GLU A 13 9.40 5.54 -13.33
CA GLU A 13 10.45 6.56 -13.24
C GLU A 13 10.31 7.42 -11.99
N THR A 14 9.08 7.87 -11.67
CA THR A 14 8.79 8.58 -10.42
C THR A 14 9.14 7.74 -9.20
N GLY A 15 8.62 6.51 -9.11
CA GLY A 15 8.88 5.63 -7.97
C GLY A 15 10.37 5.36 -7.75
N GLN A 16 11.14 5.21 -8.84
CA GLN A 16 12.59 5.01 -8.77
C GLN A 16 13.34 6.27 -8.34
N ALA A 17 12.87 7.46 -8.71
CA ALA A 17 13.51 8.72 -8.34
C ALA A 17 13.37 9.04 -6.85
N ILE A 18 12.29 8.60 -6.21
CA ILE A 18 11.94 8.93 -4.82
C ILE A 18 12.15 7.78 -3.81
N LYS A 19 12.58 6.60 -4.28
CA LYS A 19 12.66 5.37 -3.45
C LYS A 19 13.56 5.47 -2.22
N ASP A 20 14.58 6.32 -2.27
CA ASP A 20 15.56 6.49 -1.20
C ASP A 20 15.25 7.71 -0.31
N LEU A 21 14.15 8.42 -0.59
CA LEU A 21 13.73 9.60 0.15
C LEU A 21 12.82 9.21 1.32
N ASP A 22 13.11 9.76 2.49
CA ASP A 22 12.21 9.74 3.64
C ASP A 22 11.09 10.78 3.49
N TYR A 23 10.16 10.80 4.45
CA TYR A 23 9.07 11.77 4.50
C TYR A 23 9.53 13.22 4.29
N TYR A 24 10.53 13.65 5.06
CA TYR A 24 10.95 15.05 5.06
C TYR A 24 11.52 15.43 3.71
N ASP A 25 12.40 14.58 3.17
CA ASP A 25 12.96 14.78 1.84
C ASP A 25 11.86 14.84 0.78
N ARG A 26 10.86 13.96 0.84
CA ARG A 26 9.72 13.97 -0.10
C ARG A 26 8.84 15.21 0.05
N CYS A 27 8.60 15.69 1.25
CA CYS A 27 7.85 16.93 1.47
C CYS A 27 8.61 18.15 0.92
N THR A 28 9.93 18.21 1.10
CA THR A 28 10.73 19.35 0.58
C THR A 28 10.72 19.44 -0.94
N LEU A 29 10.46 18.33 -1.65
CA LEU A 29 10.27 18.36 -3.10
C LEU A 29 9.12 19.27 -3.52
N SER A 30 8.07 19.37 -2.70
CA SER A 30 6.89 20.20 -2.96
C SER A 30 7.12 21.70 -2.69
N ASP A 31 8.22 22.07 -2.03
CA ASP A 31 8.55 23.48 -1.73
C ASP A 31 9.01 24.25 -2.98
N ASP A 32 9.58 23.55 -3.97
CA ASP A 32 9.96 24.11 -5.27
C ASP A 32 9.13 23.47 -6.40
N PRO A 33 8.30 24.23 -7.15
CA PRO A 33 7.54 23.72 -8.28
C PRO A 33 8.36 22.99 -9.35
N ALA A 34 9.65 23.31 -9.50
CA ALA A 34 10.53 22.61 -10.44
C ALA A 34 10.89 21.19 -9.99
N SER A 35 10.79 20.91 -8.70
CA SER A 35 11.01 19.60 -8.09
C SER A 35 9.73 19.01 -7.49
N ASP A 36 8.54 19.57 -7.73
CA ASP A 36 7.32 19.04 -7.15
C ASP A 36 6.84 17.78 -7.90
N TRP A 37 7.09 16.61 -7.30
CA TRP A 37 6.64 15.32 -7.83
C TRP A 37 5.25 14.91 -7.30
N THR A 38 4.65 15.67 -6.37
CA THR A 38 3.41 15.25 -5.68
C THR A 38 2.25 14.97 -6.64
N ARG A 39 2.28 15.55 -7.84
CA ARG A 39 1.27 15.38 -8.89
C ARG A 39 1.62 14.35 -9.97
N LYS A 40 2.81 13.77 -9.91
CA LYS A 40 3.28 12.76 -10.88
C LYS A 40 2.64 11.40 -10.60
N ALA A 41 2.37 10.65 -11.66
CA ALA A 41 1.99 9.25 -11.51
C ALA A 41 3.12 8.49 -10.78
N GLY A 42 2.76 7.50 -9.98
CA GLY A 42 3.67 6.71 -9.18
C GLY A 42 4.12 7.37 -7.87
N TYR A 43 3.80 8.64 -7.63
CA TYR A 43 4.23 9.33 -6.42
C TYR A 43 3.67 8.68 -5.17
N TYR A 44 2.38 8.34 -5.14
CA TYR A 44 1.79 7.74 -3.94
C TYR A 44 1.96 6.23 -3.86
N LEU A 45 2.64 5.59 -4.81
CA LEU A 45 2.90 4.16 -4.73
C LEU A 45 3.93 3.87 -3.62
N LYS A 46 3.76 2.72 -2.97
CA LYS A 46 4.67 2.23 -1.94
C LYS A 46 6.09 2.12 -2.49
N ASN A 47 7.06 2.36 -1.60
CA ASN A 47 8.47 2.49 -1.91
C ASN A 47 8.97 1.34 -2.83
N ALA A 48 9.62 1.70 -3.94
CA ALA A 48 10.17 0.77 -4.93
C ALA A 48 11.29 -0.14 -4.38
N ASN A 49 11.89 0.20 -3.23
CA ASN A 49 12.84 -0.66 -2.54
C ASN A 49 12.16 -1.81 -1.77
N ALA A 50 10.89 -1.64 -1.38
CA ALA A 50 10.12 -2.63 -0.63
C ALA A 50 9.15 -3.43 -1.52
N MET A 51 8.48 -2.74 -2.45
CA MET A 51 7.55 -3.34 -3.40
C MET A 51 8.25 -3.63 -4.73
N SER A 52 8.10 -4.86 -5.25
CA SER A 52 8.64 -5.22 -6.56
C SER A 52 7.84 -4.51 -7.66
N MET A 53 8.43 -3.48 -8.26
CA MET A 53 7.82 -2.69 -9.33
C MET A 53 8.56 -2.80 -10.65
N ALA A 54 7.82 -2.85 -11.76
CA ALA A 54 8.38 -2.83 -13.11
C ALA A 54 7.49 -2.03 -14.09
N PRO A 55 8.06 -1.43 -15.14
CA PRO A 55 7.25 -0.86 -16.21
C PRO A 55 6.47 -1.97 -16.93
N LEU A 56 5.22 -1.70 -17.30
CA LEU A 56 4.43 -2.60 -18.12
C LEU A 56 5.12 -2.83 -19.48
N PRO A 57 5.31 -4.09 -19.92
CA PRO A 57 5.88 -4.37 -21.23
C PRO A 57 5.07 -3.73 -22.36
N SER A 58 5.74 -3.20 -23.39
CA SER A 58 5.06 -2.62 -24.56
C SER A 58 4.22 -3.63 -25.35
N THR A 59 4.49 -4.93 -25.17
CA THR A 59 3.75 -6.05 -25.78
C THR A 59 2.67 -6.62 -24.85
N ALA A 60 2.39 -5.98 -23.71
CA ALA A 60 1.42 -6.49 -22.74
C ALA A 60 0.01 -6.52 -23.33
N ASN A 61 -0.66 -7.67 -23.18
CA ASN A 61 -2.07 -7.79 -23.47
C ASN A 61 -2.90 -7.53 -22.21
N ILE A 62 -3.93 -6.69 -22.30
CA ILE A 62 -4.81 -6.36 -21.19
C ILE A 62 -6.11 -7.15 -21.33
N ALA A 63 -6.27 -8.20 -20.52
CA ALA A 63 -7.45 -9.07 -20.56
C ALA A 63 -8.65 -8.50 -19.81
N LEU A 64 -8.41 -7.65 -18.82
CA LEU A 64 -9.45 -7.05 -17.97
C LEU A 64 -9.06 -5.63 -17.59
N LYS A 65 -10.06 -4.74 -17.51
CA LYS A 65 -9.89 -3.36 -17.07
C LYS A 65 -10.90 -3.05 -15.97
N ILE A 66 -10.44 -2.59 -14.82
CA ILE A 66 -11.25 -2.12 -13.70
C ILE A 66 -10.95 -0.63 -13.53
N LEU A 67 -11.66 0.19 -14.31
CA LEU A 67 -11.40 1.63 -14.46
C LEU A 67 -12.53 2.46 -13.87
N ARG A 68 -12.23 3.68 -13.45
CA ARG A 68 -13.24 4.60 -12.90
C ARG A 68 -14.27 5.04 -13.93
N SER A 69 -13.95 4.94 -15.22
CA SER A 69 -14.91 5.19 -16.32
C SER A 69 -16.14 4.28 -16.25
N ASP A 70 -16.01 3.11 -15.62
CA ASP A 70 -17.13 2.25 -15.22
C ASP A 70 -17.22 2.21 -13.69
N ALA A 71 -17.80 3.26 -13.11
CA ALA A 71 -17.90 3.43 -11.67
C ALA A 71 -18.62 2.26 -10.96
N ALA A 72 -19.58 1.61 -11.64
CA ALA A 72 -20.34 0.51 -11.05
C ALA A 72 -19.52 -0.78 -10.98
N ALA A 73 -18.74 -1.09 -12.02
CA ALA A 73 -17.79 -2.19 -11.98
C ALA A 73 -16.64 -1.88 -11.01
N HIS A 74 -16.10 -0.67 -11.03
CA HIS A 74 -15.02 -0.24 -10.16
C HIS A 74 -15.39 -0.38 -8.68
N ALA A 75 -16.50 0.22 -8.24
CA ALA A 75 -16.94 0.17 -6.84
C ALA A 75 -17.38 -1.24 -6.38
N ARG A 76 -17.62 -2.18 -7.31
CA ARG A 76 -17.91 -3.58 -6.98
C ARG A 76 -16.65 -4.36 -6.63
N HIS A 77 -15.53 -4.03 -7.25
CA HIS A 77 -14.31 -4.82 -7.19
C HIS A 77 -13.19 -4.13 -6.41
N ILE A 78 -13.24 -2.81 -6.24
CA ILE A 78 -12.22 -2.02 -5.56
C ILE A 78 -12.82 -1.40 -4.32
N SER A 79 -12.17 -1.62 -3.17
CA SER A 79 -12.47 -0.92 -1.93
C SER A 79 -11.19 -0.54 -1.18
N VAL A 80 -11.30 0.47 -0.32
CA VAL A 80 -10.21 0.91 0.55
C VAL A 80 -10.79 1.00 1.96
N PRO A 81 -10.86 -0.13 2.67
CA PRO A 81 -11.55 -0.20 3.94
C PRO A 81 -10.76 0.55 5.00
N ALA A 82 -11.44 1.44 5.74
CA ALA A 82 -10.77 2.24 6.75
C ALA A 82 -9.94 1.37 7.69
N HIS A 83 -10.50 0.25 8.20
CA HIS A 83 -9.84 -0.63 9.18
C HIS A 83 -8.50 -1.22 8.68
N LEU A 84 -8.24 -1.21 7.37
CA LEU A 84 -6.95 -1.61 6.81
C LEU A 84 -6.05 -0.42 6.40
N ARG A 85 -6.12 0.71 7.10
CA ARG A 85 -5.18 1.82 6.91
C ARG A 85 -4.30 2.07 8.13
N GLY A 86 -3.12 2.62 7.87
CA GLY A 86 -2.09 2.92 8.87
C GLY A 86 -1.21 1.71 9.15
N CYS A 87 -0.60 1.70 10.32
CA CYS A 87 0.20 0.60 10.81
C CYS A 87 -0.71 -0.55 11.27
N ILE A 88 -0.65 -1.67 10.57
CA ILE A 88 -1.40 -2.89 10.91
C ILE A 88 -0.41 -3.94 11.35
N PHE A 89 -0.70 -4.55 12.48
CA PHE A 89 0.11 -5.58 13.08
C PHE A 89 -0.62 -6.93 13.03
N ALA A 90 0.15 -8.02 13.11
CA ALA A 90 -0.34 -9.38 12.86
C ALA A 90 -1.41 -9.86 13.85
N LYS A 91 -1.51 -9.28 15.06
CA LYS A 91 -2.56 -9.63 16.04
C LYS A 91 -3.71 -8.61 16.10
N ALA A 92 -3.80 -7.69 15.15
CA ALA A 92 -4.91 -6.74 15.10
C ALA A 92 -6.27 -7.47 15.00
N PRO A 93 -7.31 -6.99 15.69
CA PRO A 93 -8.55 -7.75 15.90
C PRO A 93 -9.38 -7.94 14.61
N ASN A 94 -9.34 -7.00 13.67
CA ASN A 94 -10.16 -7.01 12.46
C ASN A 94 -9.28 -7.16 11.21
N ILE A 95 -8.43 -8.19 11.16
CA ILE A 95 -7.65 -8.53 9.96
C ILE A 95 -8.29 -9.70 9.20
N PRO A 96 -8.34 -9.63 7.86
CA PRO A 96 -8.78 -10.76 7.04
C PRO A 96 -7.92 -12.02 7.23
N ALA A 97 -8.49 -13.17 6.86
CA ALA A 97 -7.73 -14.41 6.85
C ALA A 97 -6.53 -14.29 5.91
N ARG A 98 -5.37 -14.80 6.34
CA ARG A 98 -4.12 -14.83 5.55
C ARG A 98 -3.63 -13.45 5.09
N TYR A 99 -4.11 -12.38 5.71
CA TYR A 99 -3.78 -11.00 5.35
C TYR A 99 -2.28 -10.75 5.19
N ALA A 100 -1.48 -11.16 6.19
CA ALA A 100 -0.03 -11.01 6.17
C ALA A 100 0.63 -11.77 5.00
N GLU A 101 0.15 -12.97 4.66
CA GLU A 101 0.66 -13.74 3.52
C GLU A 101 0.36 -13.01 2.20
N ILE A 102 -0.86 -12.50 2.04
CA ILE A 102 -1.33 -11.84 0.81
C ILE A 102 -0.59 -10.52 0.61
N VAL A 103 -0.54 -9.67 1.63
CA VAL A 103 0.16 -8.37 1.56
C VAL A 103 1.64 -8.57 1.26
N LYS A 104 2.31 -9.51 1.95
CA LYS A 104 3.73 -9.83 1.70
C LYS A 104 3.97 -10.36 0.29
N TYR A 105 3.06 -11.20 -0.21
CA TYR A 105 3.13 -11.71 -1.56
C TYR A 105 3.05 -10.58 -2.60
N TRP A 106 2.15 -9.61 -2.43
CA TRP A 106 1.94 -8.56 -3.42
C TRP A 106 2.84 -7.33 -3.29
N THR A 107 3.06 -6.89 -2.06
CA THR A 107 3.64 -5.57 -1.76
C THR A 107 4.97 -5.63 -1.03
N GLY A 108 5.44 -6.84 -0.71
CA GLY A 108 6.73 -7.06 -0.06
C GLY A 108 6.68 -6.81 1.45
N GLU A 109 7.85 -6.58 2.04
CA GLU A 109 7.98 -6.27 3.46
C GLU A 109 7.54 -4.83 3.75
N THR A 110 7.34 -4.52 5.03
CA THR A 110 7.16 -3.14 5.50
C THR A 110 8.48 -2.38 5.42
N VAL A 111 8.41 -1.10 5.11
CA VAL A 111 9.52 -0.14 5.13
C VAL A 111 9.94 0.11 6.59
N ASN A 112 8.99 0.29 7.50
CA ASN A 112 9.28 0.48 8.92
C ASN A 112 9.46 -0.85 9.66
N SER A 113 10.26 -0.79 10.73
CA SER A 113 10.44 -1.91 11.65
C SER A 113 9.32 -1.98 12.69
N ASN A 114 9.03 -3.18 13.19
CA ASN A 114 8.11 -3.37 14.32
C ASN A 114 8.74 -3.05 15.69
N ALA A 115 10.04 -2.70 15.73
CA ALA A 115 10.80 -2.40 16.95
C ALA A 115 11.08 -0.89 17.12
N GLY A 116 10.76 -0.06 16.13
CA GLY A 116 10.68 1.40 16.30
C GLY A 116 9.58 1.75 17.30
N ASN A 117 9.68 2.89 17.99
CA ASN A 117 8.76 3.38 19.05
C ASN A 117 7.30 3.57 18.58
N ALA A 118 6.63 2.53 18.09
CA ALA A 118 5.23 2.52 17.69
C ALA A 118 4.36 2.39 18.94
N ALA A 119 4.33 3.46 19.75
CA ALA A 119 3.20 3.70 20.63
C ALA A 119 2.15 4.38 19.75
N TYR A 120 1.17 3.61 19.27
CA TYR A 120 -0.06 4.07 18.60
C TYR A 120 0.08 4.53 17.14
N TYR A 121 -0.51 3.77 16.22
CA TYR A 121 -1.35 4.28 15.12
C TYR A 121 -2.17 3.12 14.59
N GLN A 122 -3.26 2.84 15.27
CA GLN A 122 -4.30 2.07 14.64
C GLN A 122 -5.38 3.03 14.25
N ASN A 123 -5.90 2.83 13.04
CA ASN A 123 -7.22 3.33 12.76
C ASN A 123 -8.14 2.96 13.94
N GLN A 124 -8.96 3.89 14.42
CA GLN A 124 -9.98 3.67 15.45
C GLN A 124 -10.75 2.35 15.25
N ALA A 125 -10.99 1.95 13.99
CA ALA A 125 -11.66 0.69 13.67
C ALA A 125 -10.85 -0.60 13.94
N ASN A 126 -9.58 -0.49 14.33
CA ASN A 126 -8.67 -1.61 14.60
C ASN A 126 -7.81 -1.42 15.86
N GLU A 127 -8.23 -0.54 16.79
CA GLU A 127 -7.48 -0.15 18.00
C GLU A 127 -7.25 -1.30 19.02
N TYR A 128 -5.99 -1.47 19.44
CA TYR A 128 -5.43 -2.43 20.37
C TYR A 128 -3.96 -2.05 20.71
N ASN A 129 -3.50 -2.49 21.87
CA ASN A 129 -2.14 -2.21 22.34
C ASN A 129 -1.17 -3.32 21.91
N VAL A 130 -0.08 -2.93 21.25
CA VAL A 130 1.06 -3.82 21.00
C VAL A 130 1.87 -3.95 22.29
N ASP A 131 2.21 -5.17 22.68
CA ASP A 131 3.06 -5.42 23.85
C ASP A 131 4.52 -5.10 23.52
N LEU A 132 5.04 -4.04 24.15
CA LEU A 132 6.42 -3.57 23.99
C LEU A 132 7.32 -3.95 25.17
N SER A 133 6.88 -4.84 26.07
CA SER A 133 7.68 -5.27 27.23
C SER A 133 9.04 -5.87 26.83
N ALA A 134 9.13 -6.45 25.64
CA ALA A 134 10.38 -6.93 25.06
C ALA A 134 11.42 -5.82 24.84
N LEU A 135 11.00 -4.62 24.40
CA LEU A 135 11.90 -3.46 24.22
C LEU A 135 12.42 -2.95 25.56
N ALA A 136 11.58 -2.97 26.60
CA ALA A 136 11.98 -2.56 27.94
C ALA A 136 13.01 -3.52 28.56
N ALA A 137 12.92 -4.81 28.24
CA ALA A 137 13.84 -5.83 28.72
C ALA A 137 15.18 -5.85 27.94
N ASP A 138 15.17 -5.39 26.70
CA ASP A 138 16.29 -5.49 25.76
C ASP A 138 16.32 -4.25 24.84
N ILE A 139 16.97 -3.19 25.31
CA ILE A 139 17.03 -1.90 24.60
C ILE A 139 17.80 -1.98 23.28
N ASP A 140 18.61 -3.02 23.07
CA ASP A 140 19.36 -3.19 21.83
C ASP A 140 18.41 -3.48 20.65
N LEU A 141 17.25 -4.10 20.92
CA LEU A 141 16.18 -4.29 19.93
C LEU A 141 15.72 -2.96 19.32
N PHE A 142 15.72 -1.88 20.11
CA PHE A 142 15.39 -0.54 19.64
C PHE A 142 16.53 0.05 18.80
N SER A 143 17.77 -0.05 19.30
CA SER A 143 18.94 0.58 18.67
C SER A 143 19.24 0.08 17.26
N GLN A 144 18.75 -1.11 16.91
CA GLN A 144 19.01 -1.76 15.64
C GLN A 144 17.99 -1.41 14.55
N TRP A 145 16.84 -0.80 14.90
CA TRP A 145 15.77 -0.45 13.95
C TRP A 145 15.37 -1.65 13.05
N GLN A 146 15.49 -2.86 13.59
CA GLN A 146 15.26 -4.10 12.87
C GLN A 146 14.04 -4.81 13.42
N SER A 147 13.29 -5.46 12.53
CA SER A 147 12.13 -6.24 12.97
C SER A 147 12.55 -7.43 13.83
N THR A 148 11.78 -7.71 14.88
CA THR A 148 12.01 -8.80 15.83
C THR A 148 10.78 -9.67 16.00
N ASP A 149 10.98 -10.95 16.28
CA ASP A 149 9.94 -11.93 16.60
C ASP A 149 9.38 -11.77 18.02
N LYS A 150 10.07 -11.00 18.88
CA LYS A 150 9.65 -10.72 20.26
C LYS A 150 8.53 -9.69 20.37
N ILE A 151 8.31 -8.89 19.32
CA ILE A 151 7.27 -7.87 19.22
C ILE A 151 6.29 -8.32 18.15
N ASP A 152 5.04 -7.91 18.29
CA ASP A 152 4.04 -8.19 17.25
C ASP A 152 4.52 -7.70 15.88
N ALA A 153 4.30 -8.48 14.83
CA ALA A 153 4.85 -8.17 13.51
C ALA A 153 4.03 -7.07 12.84
N LEU A 154 4.68 -6.00 12.37
CA LEU A 154 4.07 -5.04 11.46
C LEU A 154 3.91 -5.73 10.10
N VAL A 155 2.68 -5.72 9.57
CA VAL A 155 2.33 -6.46 8.33
C VAL A 155 1.97 -5.53 7.17
N SER A 156 1.50 -4.31 7.47
CA SER A 156 1.28 -3.25 6.49
C SER A 156 1.34 -1.89 7.18
N GLU A 157 1.56 -0.85 6.39
CA GLU A 157 1.83 0.50 6.86
C GLU A 157 1.48 1.46 5.75
N GLY A 158 0.21 1.82 5.62
CA GLY A 158 -0.21 2.62 4.47
C GLY A 158 -1.70 2.58 4.29
N ILE A 159 -2.16 2.84 3.07
CA ILE A 159 -3.55 2.65 2.69
C ILE A 159 -3.64 1.39 1.82
N VAL A 160 -4.38 0.40 2.32
CA VAL A 160 -4.55 -0.89 1.64
C VAL A 160 -5.72 -0.83 0.68
N VAL A 161 -5.44 -1.14 -0.58
CA VAL A 161 -6.43 -1.34 -1.63
C VAL A 161 -6.84 -2.81 -1.65
N VAL A 162 -8.14 -3.06 -1.57
CA VAL A 162 -8.73 -4.39 -1.65
C VAL A 162 -9.32 -4.58 -3.04
N ILE A 163 -9.01 -5.73 -3.65
CA ILE A 163 -9.47 -6.10 -4.98
C ILE A 163 -10.14 -7.46 -4.93
N ASP A 164 -11.44 -7.49 -5.17
CA ASP A 164 -12.29 -8.66 -4.97
C ASP A 164 -12.74 -9.30 -6.30
N GLY A 165 -12.68 -10.64 -6.36
CA GLY A 165 -13.25 -11.47 -7.41
C GLY A 165 -12.47 -11.52 -8.72
N LEU A 166 -11.17 -11.17 -8.72
CA LEU A 166 -10.36 -11.21 -9.95
C LEU A 166 -10.25 -12.62 -10.53
N ASP A 167 -10.12 -13.64 -9.69
CA ASP A 167 -10.02 -15.05 -10.08
C ASP A 167 -11.14 -15.49 -11.03
N LEU A 168 -12.38 -15.10 -10.74
CA LEU A 168 -13.54 -15.38 -11.58
C LEU A 168 -13.53 -14.56 -12.88
N LEU A 169 -13.16 -13.28 -12.80
CA LEU A 169 -13.17 -12.37 -13.95
C LEU A 169 -12.10 -12.72 -15.00
N ILE A 170 -10.97 -13.28 -14.57
CA ILE A 170 -9.85 -13.67 -15.45
C ILE A 170 -9.91 -15.14 -15.87
N GLY A 171 -11.04 -15.83 -15.66
CA GLY A 171 -11.16 -17.28 -15.90
C GLY A 171 -10.78 -17.73 -17.32
N ALA A 172 -10.97 -16.87 -18.33
CA ALA A 172 -10.60 -17.13 -19.72
C ALA A 172 -9.28 -16.48 -20.17
N ALA A 173 -8.61 -15.71 -19.31
CA ALA A 173 -7.37 -15.01 -19.64
C ALA A 173 -6.16 -15.95 -19.63
N GLU A 174 -5.13 -15.63 -20.40
CA GLU A 174 -3.86 -16.35 -20.40
C GLU A 174 -2.96 -15.90 -19.24
N ASP A 175 -2.06 -16.76 -18.76
CA ASP A 175 -1.16 -16.44 -17.64
C ASP A 175 -0.27 -15.21 -17.89
N GLY A 176 0.05 -14.94 -19.16
CA GLY A 176 0.85 -13.80 -19.59
C GLY A 176 0.06 -12.48 -19.74
N ASP A 177 -1.27 -12.53 -19.63
CA ASP A 177 -2.12 -11.35 -19.70
C ASP A 177 -2.04 -10.52 -18.42
N PHE A 178 -2.57 -9.29 -18.50
CA PHE A 178 -2.60 -8.35 -17.39
C PHE A 178 -4.02 -7.83 -17.12
N VAL A 179 -4.27 -7.48 -15.86
CA VAL A 179 -5.44 -6.73 -15.40
C VAL A 179 -5.01 -5.30 -15.14
N GLU A 180 -5.63 -4.33 -15.81
CA GLU A 180 -5.42 -2.89 -15.60
C GLU A 180 -6.39 -2.37 -14.54
N ILE A 181 -5.87 -1.67 -13.53
CA ILE A 181 -6.64 -1.22 -12.37
C ILE A 181 -6.31 0.25 -12.09
N GLU A 182 -7.34 1.07 -11.93
CA GLU A 182 -7.20 2.44 -11.45
C GLU A 182 -7.52 2.52 -9.96
N VAL A 183 -6.61 3.11 -9.20
CA VAL A 183 -6.75 3.38 -7.77
C VAL A 183 -6.99 4.89 -7.59
N PRO A 184 -8.19 5.33 -7.18
CA PRO A 184 -8.47 6.74 -6.93
C PRO A 184 -7.58 7.30 -5.81
N LEU A 185 -7.21 8.57 -5.92
CA LEU A 185 -6.46 9.29 -4.89
C LEU A 185 -7.38 10.23 -4.12
N ASP A 186 -7.54 9.98 -2.82
CA ASP A 186 -8.20 10.90 -1.90
C ASP A 186 -7.14 11.84 -1.31
N ASP A 187 -7.03 13.05 -1.85
CA ASP A 187 -6.04 14.04 -1.41
C ASP A 187 -6.23 14.42 0.08
N GLU A 188 -7.43 14.21 0.67
CA GLU A 188 -7.64 14.35 2.12
C GLU A 188 -7.25 13.11 2.92
N LEU A 189 -6.74 12.03 2.33
CA LEU A 189 -6.14 10.89 3.06
C LEU A 189 -4.69 10.63 2.65
N LEU A 190 -4.24 11.14 1.50
CA LEU A 190 -2.87 10.97 0.98
C LEU A 190 -2.07 12.28 0.89
N GLY A 191 -2.66 13.43 1.23
CA GLY A 191 -1.95 14.71 1.30
C GLY A 191 -0.90 14.79 2.42
N ILE A 192 -0.05 15.80 2.33
CA ILE A 192 0.89 16.22 3.39
C ILE A 192 0.08 16.81 4.56
N ASP A 193 0.51 16.57 5.81
CA ASP A 193 -0.09 17.14 7.02
C ASP A 193 -1.59 16.84 7.18
N ASN A 194 -1.93 15.56 7.29
CA ASN A 194 -3.29 15.08 7.09
C ASN A 194 -3.98 14.55 8.35
N GLY A 195 -4.59 15.49 9.08
CA GLY A 195 -5.37 15.15 10.27
C GLY A 195 -6.57 14.22 10.03
N GLN A 196 -7.06 14.06 8.79
CA GLN A 196 -8.18 13.15 8.50
C GLN A 196 -7.76 11.69 8.42
N PHE A 197 -6.46 11.41 8.23
CA PHE A 197 -5.89 10.06 8.27
C PHE A 197 -6.06 9.37 9.63
N MET A 198 -6.47 10.09 10.67
CA MET A 198 -6.71 9.53 12.01
C MET A 198 -8.20 9.31 12.33
N THR A 199 -9.10 9.51 11.36
CA THR A 199 -10.56 9.47 11.59
C THR A 199 -11.21 8.20 11.02
N GLU A 200 -12.39 7.80 11.50
CA GLU A 200 -13.18 6.71 10.87
C GLU A 200 -13.73 7.06 9.47
N LYS A 201 -13.34 8.21 8.91
CA LYS A 201 -13.77 8.64 7.58
C LYS A 201 -13.42 7.58 6.52
N PRO A 202 -14.39 7.14 5.70
CA PRO A 202 -14.12 6.23 4.60
C PRO A 202 -13.29 6.92 3.53
N TYR A 203 -12.46 6.13 2.85
CA TYR A 203 -11.72 6.61 1.69
C TYR A 203 -12.65 6.92 0.53
N ASP A 204 -12.58 8.12 -0.02
CA ASP A 204 -13.47 8.54 -1.09
C ASP A 204 -12.96 8.09 -2.47
N LEU A 205 -13.51 6.96 -2.95
CA LEU A 205 -13.22 6.39 -4.27
C LEU A 205 -13.71 7.27 -5.44
N HIS A 206 -14.52 8.30 -5.16
CA HIS A 206 -15.05 9.23 -6.15
C HIS A 206 -14.31 10.56 -6.18
N ARG A 207 -13.49 10.85 -5.16
CA ARG A 207 -12.81 12.14 -5.05
C ARG A 207 -11.72 12.30 -6.09
N GLY A 208 -11.62 13.53 -6.62
CA GLY A 208 -10.53 13.97 -7.50
C GLY A 208 -10.55 13.33 -8.89
N GLU A 209 -9.77 13.92 -9.79
CA GLU A 209 -9.50 13.36 -11.12
C GLU A 209 -8.26 12.46 -11.11
N ARG A 210 -7.50 12.45 -10.01
CA ARG A 210 -6.21 11.79 -9.90
C ARG A 210 -6.38 10.31 -9.57
N THR A 211 -5.53 9.48 -10.18
CA THR A 211 -5.49 8.04 -9.94
C THR A 211 -4.07 7.55 -10.05
N GLU A 212 -3.77 6.46 -9.36
CA GLU A 212 -2.64 5.61 -9.67
C GLU A 212 -3.11 4.45 -10.55
N ARG A 213 -2.29 4.09 -11.53
CA ARG A 213 -2.61 2.99 -12.46
C ARG A 213 -1.61 1.86 -12.30
N ILE A 214 -2.14 0.71 -11.91
CA ILE A 214 -1.36 -0.51 -11.70
C ILE A 214 -1.85 -1.62 -12.64
N PHE A 215 -0.98 -2.59 -12.86
CA PHE A 215 -1.25 -3.75 -13.69
C PHE A 215 -0.78 -5.00 -12.97
N LEU A 216 -1.68 -5.98 -12.85
CA LEU A 216 -1.41 -7.26 -12.22
C LEU A 216 -1.34 -8.34 -13.28
N ARG A 217 -0.28 -9.14 -13.31
CA ARG A 217 -0.19 -10.28 -14.23
C ARG A 217 -1.14 -11.39 -13.79
N VAL A 218 -1.84 -12.01 -14.73
CA VAL A 218 -2.82 -13.09 -14.47
C VAL A 218 -2.17 -14.27 -13.75
N SER A 219 -0.94 -14.67 -14.13
CA SER A 219 -0.20 -15.72 -13.41
C SER A 219 -0.02 -15.38 -11.93
N ASP A 220 0.26 -14.12 -11.63
CA ASP A 220 0.55 -13.67 -10.26
C ASP A 220 -0.74 -13.60 -9.44
N ILE A 221 -1.87 -13.25 -10.07
CA ILE A 221 -3.20 -13.35 -9.46
C ILE A 221 -3.53 -14.79 -9.09
N ARG A 222 -3.36 -15.73 -10.03
CA ARG A 222 -3.65 -17.16 -9.80
C ARG A 222 -2.78 -17.79 -8.72
N ASN A 223 -1.55 -17.28 -8.55
CA ASN A 223 -0.61 -17.72 -7.53
C ASN A 223 -0.72 -16.95 -6.22
N SER A 224 -1.60 -15.95 -6.13
CA SER A 224 -1.87 -15.23 -4.88
C SER A 224 -2.28 -16.22 -3.78
N PRO A 225 -1.87 -16.01 -2.52
CA PRO A 225 -2.35 -16.81 -1.40
C PRO A 225 -3.88 -16.90 -1.39
N ASP A 226 -4.58 -15.80 -1.66
CA ASP A 226 -6.00 -15.76 -1.97
C ASP A 226 -6.20 -15.04 -3.32
N PRO A 227 -6.54 -15.76 -4.40
CA PRO A 227 -6.81 -15.15 -5.70
C PRO A 227 -8.13 -14.38 -5.78
N ALA A 228 -9.07 -14.63 -4.86
CA ALA A 228 -10.38 -13.99 -4.82
C ALA A 228 -10.35 -12.68 -4.03
N HIS A 229 -9.45 -12.56 -3.04
CA HIS A 229 -9.30 -11.37 -2.20
C HIS A 229 -7.84 -10.91 -2.18
N ILE A 230 -7.53 -9.89 -2.97
CA ILE A 230 -6.19 -9.32 -3.04
C ILE A 230 -6.12 -8.09 -2.16
N TYR A 231 -5.11 -8.04 -1.28
CA TYR A 231 -4.81 -6.89 -0.42
C TYR A 231 -3.48 -6.27 -0.85
N LEU A 232 -3.51 -5.03 -1.32
CA LEU A 232 -2.34 -4.28 -1.74
C LEU A 232 -2.09 -3.11 -0.78
N ASP A 233 -1.11 -3.24 0.11
CA ASP A 233 -0.52 -2.09 0.80
C ASP A 233 0.33 -1.28 -0.20
N VAL A 234 -0.35 -0.49 -1.02
CA VAL A 234 0.22 0.10 -2.23
C VAL A 234 0.24 1.62 -2.19
N LEU A 235 -0.62 2.25 -1.41
CA LEU A 235 -0.65 3.71 -1.32
C LEU A 235 0.11 4.15 -0.07
N ARG A 236 1.22 4.85 -0.27
CA ARG A 236 2.04 5.40 0.80
C ARG A 236 1.38 6.65 1.36
N TYR A 237 1.20 6.65 2.67
CA TYR A 237 0.93 7.85 3.44
C TYR A 237 2.27 8.47 3.85
N GLU A 238 2.46 9.76 3.60
CA GLU A 238 3.77 10.38 3.74
C GLU A 238 4.19 10.47 5.22
N GLU A 239 3.30 10.78 6.17
CA GLU A 239 3.71 10.95 7.58
C GLU A 239 4.12 9.65 8.30
N MET A 240 4.21 8.51 7.61
CA MET A 240 4.58 7.24 8.26
C MET A 240 6.02 7.20 8.76
N ASP A 241 6.92 8.03 8.22
CA ASP A 241 8.33 8.05 8.64
C ASP A 241 8.55 8.90 9.90
N TYR A 242 7.53 9.63 10.40
CA TYR A 242 7.67 10.51 11.57
C TYR A 242 7.95 9.80 12.89
N GLY A 243 7.94 8.48 12.94
CA GLY A 243 8.23 7.76 14.18
C GLY A 243 7.35 8.25 15.33
N PHE A 244 6.03 8.18 15.16
CA PHE A 244 4.99 8.09 16.20
C PHE A 244 4.87 9.25 17.23
N TYR A 245 3.72 9.93 17.21
CA TYR A 245 3.31 10.93 18.20
C TYR A 245 2.51 10.28 19.35
N TYR A 246 2.82 10.72 20.58
CA TYR A 246 2.12 10.39 21.84
C TYR A 246 0.75 11.08 21.97
#